data_AF-A0ABD0NCY2-F1
#
_entry.id   AF-A0ABD0NCY2-F1
#
_cell.length_a   1.000
_cell.length_b   1.000
_cell.length_c   1.000
_cell.angle_alpha   90.00
_cell.angle_beta   90.00
_cell.angle_gamma   90.00
#
_symmetry.space_group_name_H-M   'P 1'
#
loop_
_entity.id
_entity.type
_entity.pdbx_description
1 polymer ?
#
loop_
_entity_poly.entity_id
_entity_poly.type
_entity_poly.pdbx_seq_one_letter_code
_entity_poly.pdbx_strand_id
1 'polypeptide(L)' 'NVHLDRNFFVRHASAARSETFINLREVCSRFCLPPGEYLIVPSTFEPNKDGDFCVRVFSEKQAEF' A
#
# COMPACT_ATOMS: atom_id res chain seq x y z
N ASN A 1 -10.21 12.10 -9.58
CA ASN A 1 -9.91 10.66 -9.61
C ASN A 1 -8.64 10.48 -10.43
N VAL A 2 -7.50 10.27 -9.78
CA VAL A 2 -6.21 10.10 -10.46
C VAL A 2 -5.90 8.61 -10.47
N HIS A 3 -5.85 8.02 -11.67
CA HIS A 3 -5.40 6.65 -11.86
C HIS A 3 -4.03 6.71 -12.53
N LEU A 4 -3.02 6.18 -11.85
CA LEU A 4 -1.65 6.17 -12.36
C LEU A 4 -1.46 4.96 -13.27
N ASP A 5 -0.82 5.18 -14.41
CA ASP A 5 -0.55 4.12 -15.37
C ASP A 5 0.66 3.26 -14.97
N ARG A 6 0.94 2.23 -15.78
CA ARG A 6 2.12 1.36 -15.59
C ARG A 6 3.43 2.16 -15.57
N ASN A 7 3.54 3.23 -16.36
CA ASN A 7 4.80 3.98 -16.48
C ASN A 7 5.18 4.64 -15.15
N PHE A 8 4.20 5.04 -14.34
CA PHE A 8 4.45 5.53 -13.00
C PHE A 8 5.18 4.48 -12.14
N PHE A 9 4.64 3.27 -12.04
CA PHE A 9 5.19 2.22 -11.15
C PHE A 9 6.53 1.64 -11.62
N VAL A 10 6.81 1.69 -12.92
CA VAL A 10 8.12 1.28 -13.46
C VAL A 10 9.22 2.31 -13.13
N ARG A 11 8.84 3.60 -13.02
CA ARG A 11 9.80 4.71 -12.82
C ARG A 11 9.97 5.11 -11.36
N HIS A 12 9.04 4.75 -10.47
CA HIS A 12 9.06 5.14 -9.07
C HIS A 12 9.19 3.90 -8.17
N ALA A 13 10.26 3.86 -7.39
CA ALA A 13 10.43 2.84 -6.35
C ALA A 13 9.41 3.08 -5.22
N SER A 14 8.95 1.99 -4.58
CA SER A 14 8.08 2.10 -3.41
C SER A 14 8.84 2.73 -2.23
N ALA A 15 8.22 3.68 -1.54
CA ALA A 15 8.75 4.22 -0.28
C ALA A 15 8.71 3.20 0.87
N ALA A 16 7.69 2.35 0.89
CA ALA A 16 7.50 1.26 1.84
C ALA A 16 6.68 0.13 1.21
N ARG A 17 6.78 -1.07 1.78
CA ARG A 17 5.99 -2.25 1.40
C ARG A 17 5.96 -3.26 2.55
N SER A 18 4.99 -4.18 2.52
CA SER A 18 5.01 -5.36 3.38
C SER A 18 6.27 -6.19 3.13
N GLU A 19 6.83 -6.79 4.18
CA GLU A 19 8.05 -7.59 4.08
C GLU A 19 7.86 -8.83 3.20
N THR A 20 6.73 -9.53 3.37
CA THR A 20 6.40 -10.72 2.60
C THR A 20 4.91 -10.75 2.23
N PHE A 21 4.61 -11.36 1.09
CA PHE A 21 3.25 -11.80 0.80
C PHE A 21 3.03 -13.13 1.53
N ILE A 22 2.03 -13.16 2.40
CA ILE A 22 1.71 -14.34 3.20
C ILE A 22 0.21 -14.60 3.17
N ASN A 23 -0.18 -15.87 3.16
CA ASN A 23 -1.58 -16.29 3.18
C ASN A 23 -2.16 -16.22 4.60
N LEU A 24 -2.21 -15.00 5.15
CA LEU A 24 -2.90 -14.68 6.39
C LEU A 24 -4.12 -13.84 6.07
N ARG A 25 -5.12 -13.89 6.97
CA ARG A 25 -6.33 -13.04 6.88
C ARG A 25 -5.98 -11.54 6.82
N GLU A 26 -4.90 -11.15 7.49
CA GLU A 26 -4.44 -9.77 7.56
C GLU A 26 -2.91 -9.72 7.51
N VAL A 27 -2.40 -8.75 6.76
CA VAL A 27 -0.99 -8.34 6.80
C VAL A 27 -0.95 -6.92 7.34
N CYS A 28 -0.26 -6.73 8.47
CA CYS A 28 -0.08 -5.44 9.11
C CYS A 28 1.41 -5.09 9.11
N SER A 29 1.73 -3.82 8.89
CA SER A 29 3.10 -3.33 8.93
C SER A 29 3.11 -1.94 9.55
N ARG A 30 4.16 -1.65 10.33
CA ARG A 30 4.39 -0.34 10.93
C ARG A 30 5.50 0.35 10.15
N PHE A 31 5.23 1.56 9.67
CA PHE A 31 6.19 2.37 8.93
C PHE A 31 6.46 3.68 9.65
N CYS A 32 7.66 4.22 9.41
CA CYS A 32 8.02 5.58 9.77
C CYS A 32 8.52 6.24 8.49
N LEU A 33 7.71 7.13 7.92
CA LEU A 33 7.98 7.80 6.66
C LEU A 33 8.14 9.31 6.88
N PRO A 34 8.93 10.01 6.06
CA PRO A 34 8.91 11.47 6.03
C PRO A 34 7.49 12.01 5.79
N PRO A 35 7.17 13.23 6.22
CA PRO A 35 5.90 13.87 5.86
C PRO A 35 5.75 13.98 4.34
N GLY A 36 4.57 13.61 3.83
CA GLY A 36 4.28 13.66 2.40
C GLY A 36 3.03 12.87 2.03
N GLU A 37 2.66 12.92 0.75
CA GLU A 37 1.55 12.15 0.21
C GLU A 37 2.03 10.81 -0.33
N TYR A 38 1.36 9.73 0.06
CA TYR A 38 1.72 8.37 -0.31
C TYR A 38 0.53 7.63 -0.94
N LEU A 39 0.84 6.76 -1.90
CA LEU A 39 -0.14 5.85 -2.51
C LEU A 39 0.01 4.45 -1.91
N ILE A 40 -1.09 3.92 -1.36
CA ILE A 40 -1.17 2.52 -0.91
C ILE A 40 -1.76 1.68 -2.04
N VAL A 41 -1.05 0.62 -2.46
CA VAL A 41 -1.50 -0.32 -3.50
C VAL A 41 -1.71 -1.71 -2.87
N PRO A 42 -2.93 -2.06 -2.42
CA PRO A 42 -3.24 -3.41 -1.95
C PRO A 42 -3.35 -4.38 -3.13
N SER A 43 -2.76 -5.57 -3.01
CA SER A 43 -2.80 -6.60 -4.07
C SER A 43 -2.58 -8.01 -3.51
N THR A 44 -2.96 -9.03 -4.28
CA THR A 44 -2.51 -10.40 -4.10
C THR A 44 -1.13 -10.60 -4.74
N PHE A 45 -0.43 -11.67 -4.36
CA PHE A 45 0.88 -11.98 -4.95
C PHE A 45 0.76 -12.31 -6.45
N GLU A 46 -0.15 -13.21 -6.80
CA GLU A 46 -0.47 -13.56 -8.19
C GLU A 46 -1.59 -12.67 -8.72
N PRO A 47 -1.56 -12.33 -10.03
CA PRO A 47 -2.67 -11.65 -10.68
C PRO A 47 -3.90 -12.57 -10.77
N ASN A 48 -5.07 -11.98 -11.08
CA ASN A 48 -6.33 -12.68 -11.34
C ASN A 48 -6.83 -13.53 -10.16
N LYS A 49 -6.70 -13.00 -8.94
CA LYS A 49 -7.29 -13.58 -7.73
C LYS A 49 -8.40 -12.65 -7.25
N ASP A 50 -9.61 -13.19 -7.17
CA ASP A 50 -10.76 -12.44 -6.67
C ASP A 50 -10.77 -12.45 -5.14
N GLY A 51 -11.22 -11.35 -4.55
CA GLY A 51 -11.37 -11.23 -3.10
C GLY A 51 -11.72 -9.83 -2.66
N ASP A 52 -12.57 -9.73 -1.66
CA ASP A 52 -12.86 -8.48 -0.98
C ASP A 52 -11.76 -8.17 0.04
N PHE A 53 -11.47 -6.88 0.24
CA PHE A 53 -10.45 -6.45 1.19
C PHE A 53 -10.83 -5.14 1.89
N CYS A 54 -10.18 -4.89 3.03
CA CYS A 54 -10.29 -3.64 3.77
C CYS A 54 -8.88 -3.15 4.10
N VAL A 55 -8.61 -1.87 3.86
CA VAL A 55 -7.36 -1.21 4.26
C VAL A 55 -7.67 -0.32 5.47
N ARG A 56 -6.89 -0.50 6.54
CA ARG A 56 -6.98 0.31 7.76
C ARG A 56 -5.66 1.04 7.98
N VAL A 57 -5.72 2.35 8.17
CA VAL A 57 -4.54 3.19 8.41
C VAL A 57 -4.65 3.78 9.81
N PHE A 58 -3.61 3.59 10.61
CA PHE A 58 -3.48 4.16 11.94
C PHE A 58 -2.20 4.99 11.97
N SER A 59 -2.32 6.26 12.32
CA SER A 59 -1.19 7.18 12.46
C SER A 59 -1.07 7.65 13.92
N GLU A 60 0.16 7.83 14.40
CA GLU A 60 0.40 8.33 15.77
C GLU A 60 -0.15 9.75 15.95
N LYS A 61 0.03 10.58 14.93
CA LYS A 61 -0.54 11.92 14.83
C LYS A 61 -1.61 11.93 13.77
N GLN A 62 -2.57 12.84 13.87
CA GLN A 62 -3.55 13.03 12.81
C GLN A 62 -2.81 13.32 11.50
N ALA A 63 -3.13 12.57 10.44
CA ALA A 63 -2.71 12.95 9.10
C ALA A 63 -3.53 14.18 8.72
N GLU A 64 -2.90 15.34 8.81
CA GLU A 64 -3.48 16.60 8.34
C GLU A 64 -3.25 16.70 6.82
N PHE A 65 -4.33 17.00 6.10
CA PHE A 65 -4.32 17.27 4.66
C PHE A 65 -4.52 18.77 4.45
#